data_AF-A0A376YEB5-F1
#
_entry.id   AF-A0A376YEB5-F1
#
_cell.length_a   1.000
_cell.length_b   1.000
_cell.length_c   1.000
_cell.angle_alpha   90.00
_cell.angle_beta   90.00
_cell.angle_gamma   90.00
#
_symmetry.space_group_name_H-M   'P 1'
#
loop_
_entity.id
_entity.type
_entity.pdbx_description
1 polymer ?
#
loop_
_entity_poly.entity_id
_entity_poly.type
_entity_poly.pdbx_seq_one_letter_code
_entity_poly.pdbx_strand_id
1 'polypeptide(L)'
;MRYKYKFMTEAQALLHGDLHSGSIMVTDTDTKVIDPEFGFMGPMAFDIGNYIGNLLLAYFSRPGWDANEQRRADYQEWLLQQIVQTWSVFTREFRQLWDNKHRATRGRQKCINRTGPLLRTHRISFCHAA
;
A
#
# COMPACT_ATOMS: atom_id res chain seq x y z
N MET A 1 18.15 16.92 -2.95
CA MET A 1 16.71 17.22 -3.19
C MET A 1 15.92 16.11 -3.92
N ARG A 2 16.50 14.96 -4.30
CA ARG A 2 15.81 13.92 -5.10
C ARG A 2 14.45 13.45 -4.53
N TYR A 3 14.40 13.08 -3.25
CA TYR A 3 13.15 12.57 -2.64
C TYR A 3 12.12 13.66 -2.39
N LYS A 4 12.57 14.87 -2.02
CA LYS A 4 11.69 16.04 -1.94
C LYS A 4 11.02 16.32 -3.29
N TYR A 5 11.79 16.29 -4.38
CA TYR A 5 11.25 16.46 -5.73
C TYR A 5 10.19 15.40 -6.04
N LYS A 6 10.50 14.11 -5.83
CA LYS A 6 9.53 13.02 -6.01
C LYS A 6 8.24 13.21 -5.19
N PHE A 7 8.37 13.58 -3.92
CA PHE A 7 7.22 13.86 -3.05
C PHE A 7 6.34 15.00 -3.59
N MET A 8 6.96 16.03 -4.17
CA MET A 8 6.25 17.18 -4.73
C MET A 8 5.64 16.91 -6.12
N THR A 9 6.11 15.91 -6.87
CA THR A 9 5.75 15.74 -8.30
C THR A 9 5.13 14.40 -8.68
N GLU A 10 5.31 13.32 -7.90
CA GLU A 10 4.85 11.98 -8.27
C GLU A 10 3.50 11.64 -7.61
N ALA A 11 2.40 11.76 -8.36
CA ALA A 11 1.05 11.40 -7.90
C ALA A 11 0.72 9.91 -8.20
N GLN A 12 1.20 8.99 -7.37
CA GLN A 12 1.05 7.54 -7.59
C GLN A 12 -0.19 6.94 -6.91
N ALA A 13 -0.55 7.40 -5.72
CA ALA A 13 -1.72 6.93 -4.97
C ALA A 13 -2.20 8.00 -3.99
N LEU A 14 -3.44 7.86 -3.50
CA LEU A 14 -3.92 8.63 -2.35
C LEU A 14 -3.23 8.08 -1.10
N LEU A 15 -2.36 8.90 -0.52
CA LEU A 15 -1.60 8.58 0.68
C LEU A 15 -2.39 8.90 1.94
N HIS A 16 -1.99 8.26 3.04
CA HIS A 16 -2.28 8.72 4.39
C HIS A 16 -1.57 10.05 4.68
N GLY A 17 -0.31 10.17 4.27
CA GLY A 17 0.47 11.41 4.39
C GLY A 17 1.19 11.59 5.73
N ASP A 18 0.81 10.84 6.77
CA ASP A 18 1.57 10.75 8.02
C ASP A 18 1.41 9.40 8.76
N LEU A 19 1.73 8.29 8.07
CA LEU A 19 1.55 6.93 8.60
C LEU A 19 2.68 6.51 9.58
N HIS A 20 2.82 7.22 10.68
CA HIS A 20 3.74 6.87 11.76
C HIS A 20 3.07 6.00 12.84
N SER A 21 3.82 5.46 13.81
CA SER A 21 3.28 4.55 14.83
C SER A 21 2.21 5.19 15.72
N GLY A 22 2.25 6.52 15.91
CA GLY A 22 1.20 7.26 16.63
C GLY A 22 -0.14 7.33 15.89
N SER A 23 -0.16 7.04 14.58
CA SER A 23 -1.36 7.06 13.72
C SER A 23 -1.98 5.66 13.59
N ILE A 24 -1.54 4.71 14.43
CA ILE A 24 -1.99 3.32 14.42
C ILE A 24 -2.36 2.92 15.85
N MET A 25 -3.63 2.60 16.04
CA MET A 25 -4.14 2.04 17.29
C MET A 25 -4.22 0.52 17.17
N VAL A 26 -3.74 -0.19 18.20
CA VAL A 26 -3.68 -1.66 18.20
C VAL A 26 -4.27 -2.23 19.48
N THR A 27 -4.88 -3.40 19.34
CA THR A 27 -5.09 -4.37 20.43
C THR A 27 -4.37 -5.66 20.03
N ASP A 28 -4.47 -6.71 20.86
CA ASP A 28 -3.89 -8.02 20.52
C ASP A 28 -4.52 -8.64 19.24
N THR A 29 -5.72 -8.21 18.86
CA THR A 29 -6.51 -8.82 17.77
C THR A 29 -7.02 -7.83 16.73
N ASP A 30 -6.81 -6.54 16.91
CA ASP A 30 -7.28 -5.50 16.00
C ASP A 30 -6.22 -4.42 15.75
N THR A 31 -6.28 -3.82 14.57
CA THR A 31 -5.37 -2.75 14.15
C THR A 31 -6.14 -1.73 13.32
N LYS A 32 -6.11 -0.47 13.74
CA LYS A 32 -6.82 0.64 13.10
C LYS A 32 -5.86 1.78 12.80
N VAL A 33 -5.85 2.21 11.54
CA VAL A 33 -5.15 3.42 11.11
C VAL A 33 -6.10 4.61 11.26
N ILE A 34 -5.61 5.71 11.82
CA ILE A 34 -6.37 6.92 12.11
C ILE A 34 -5.62 8.16 11.64
N ASP A 35 -6.30 9.30 11.63
CA ASP A 35 -5.72 10.63 11.41
C ASP A 35 -5.06 10.88 10.04
N PRO A 36 -5.78 10.66 8.91
CA PRO A 36 -5.25 10.92 7.57
C PRO A 36 -5.36 12.41 7.17
N GLU A 37 -5.14 13.35 8.10
CA GLU A 37 -5.32 14.78 7.84
C GLU A 37 -4.31 15.35 6.81
N PHE A 38 -3.18 14.67 6.62
CA PHE A 38 -2.16 14.98 5.61
C PHE A 38 -2.38 14.24 4.28
N GLY A 39 -3.53 13.60 4.06
CA GLY A 39 -3.78 12.79 2.88
C GLY A 39 -3.75 13.57 1.57
N PHE A 40 -2.95 13.12 0.60
CA PHE A 40 -2.85 13.71 -0.74
C PHE A 40 -2.39 12.68 -1.78
N MET A 41 -2.46 13.03 -3.07
CA MET A 41 -1.93 12.18 -4.14
C MET A 41 -0.40 12.27 -4.22
N GLY A 42 0.30 11.21 -3.84
CA GLY A 42 1.75 11.21 -3.71
C GLY A 42 2.40 9.85 -4.02
N PRO A 43 3.71 9.72 -3.79
CA PRO A 43 4.44 8.48 -4.03
C PRO A 43 4.12 7.43 -2.95
N MET A 44 3.64 6.25 -3.36
CA MET A 44 3.20 5.17 -2.44
C MET A 44 4.26 4.79 -1.39
N ALA A 45 5.54 4.88 -1.76
CA ALA A 45 6.66 4.55 -0.89
C ALA A 45 6.75 5.45 0.37
N PHE A 46 6.10 6.62 0.37
CA PHE A 46 6.14 7.56 1.48
C PHE A 46 5.49 6.97 2.75
N ASP A 47 4.25 6.47 2.65
CA ASP A 47 3.55 5.90 3.81
C ASP A 47 4.26 4.64 4.34
N ILE A 48 4.70 3.75 3.44
CA ILE A 48 5.44 2.54 3.81
C ILE A 48 6.76 2.90 4.50
N GLY A 49 7.46 3.89 3.96
CA GLY A 49 8.72 4.39 4.52
C GLY A 49 8.54 5.06 5.88
N ASN A 50 7.49 5.85 6.08
CA ASN A 50 7.19 6.50 7.36
C ASN A 50 6.92 5.45 8.45
N TYR A 51 6.10 4.44 8.15
CA TYR A 51 5.81 3.34 9.07
C TYR A 51 7.08 2.55 9.44
N ILE A 52 7.86 2.09 8.45
CA ILE A 52 9.11 1.33 8.69
C ILE A 52 10.12 2.20 9.45
N GLY A 53 10.23 3.48 9.10
CA GLY A 53 11.08 4.44 9.81
C GLY A 53 10.74 4.52 11.28
N ASN A 54 9.46 4.56 11.63
CA ASN A 54 9.00 4.57 13.02
C ASN A 54 9.31 3.27 13.78
N LEU A 55 9.21 2.10 13.12
CA LEU A 55 9.66 0.84 13.72
C LEU A 55 11.18 0.84 14.00
N LEU A 56 11.97 1.42 13.10
CA LEU A 56 13.42 1.59 13.31
C LEU A 56 13.74 2.58 14.43
N LEU A 57 13.00 3.69 14.53
CA LEU A 57 13.12 4.62 15.67
C LEU A 57 12.80 3.89 16.99
N ALA A 58 11.74 3.08 17.00
CA ALA A 58 11.38 2.26 18.14
C ALA A 58 12.44 1.18 18.47
N TYR A 59 13.20 0.70 17.48
CA TYR A 59 14.31 -0.24 17.65
C TYR A 59 15.51 0.45 18.31
N PHE A 60 15.92 1.61 17.79
CA PHE A 60 17.07 2.35 18.31
C PHE A 60 16.82 3.00 19.67
N SER A 61 15.57 3.27 20.04
CA SER A 61 15.24 3.82 21.35
C SER A 61 15.37 2.80 22.48
N ARG A 62 15.30 1.48 22.21
CA ARG A 62 15.18 0.43 23.24
C ARG A 62 16.23 0.45 24.35
N PRO A 63 17.54 0.72 24.08
CA PRO A 63 18.53 0.82 25.15
C PRO A 63 18.19 1.87 26.22
N GLY A 64 17.43 2.92 25.88
CA GLY A 64 16.98 3.94 26.83
C GLY A 64 15.73 3.56 27.63
N TRP A 65 15.04 2.47 27.27
CA TRP A 65 13.77 2.04 27.89
C TRP A 65 13.92 0.80 28.77
N ASP A 66 14.82 -0.12 28.42
CA ASP A 66 15.00 -1.37 29.16
C ASP A 66 16.48 -1.65 29.45
N ALA A 67 16.80 -1.67 30.74
CA ALA A 67 18.13 -2.03 31.23
C ALA A 67 18.41 -3.54 31.12
N ASN A 68 17.37 -4.38 31.00
CA ASN A 68 17.52 -5.81 30.79
C ASN A 68 17.93 -6.08 29.34
N GLU A 69 19.16 -6.56 29.17
CA GLU A 69 19.75 -6.82 27.85
C GLU A 69 19.00 -7.87 27.04
N GLN A 70 18.55 -8.96 27.68
CA GLN A 70 17.85 -10.03 26.98
C GLN A 70 16.49 -9.58 26.46
N ARG A 71 15.66 -8.96 27.32
CA ARG A 71 14.34 -8.44 26.90
C ARG A 71 14.47 -7.40 25.80
N ARG A 72 15.50 -6.55 25.89
CA ARG A 72 15.81 -5.58 24.85
C ARG A 72 16.13 -6.27 23.53
N ALA A 73 17.01 -7.26 23.54
CA ALA A 73 17.39 -8.02 22.35
C ALA A 73 16.18 -8.72 21.72
N ASP A 74 15.35 -9.38 22.52
CA ASP A 74 14.15 -10.08 22.06
C ASP A 74 13.16 -9.13 21.40
N TYR A 75 12.91 -7.96 22.00
CA TYR A 75 12.00 -6.96 21.45
C TYR A 75 12.56 -6.28 20.20
N GLN A 76 13.87 -6.01 20.17
CA GLN A 76 14.55 -5.48 19.00
C GLN A 76 14.48 -6.44 17.81
N GLU A 77 14.71 -7.73 18.04
CA GLU A 77 14.54 -8.77 17.04
C GLU A 77 13.09 -8.84 16.55
N TRP A 78 12.12 -8.78 17.47
CA TRP A 78 10.70 -8.75 17.11
C TRP A 78 10.35 -7.56 16.19
N LEU A 79 10.87 -6.35 16.46
CA LEU A 79 10.67 -5.18 15.61
C LEU A 79 11.24 -5.37 14.19
N LEU A 80 12.43 -5.97 14.07
CA LEU A 80 13.02 -6.28 12.76
C LEU A 80 12.17 -7.29 11.99
N GLN A 81 11.64 -8.29 12.69
CA GLN A 81 10.71 -9.26 12.11
C GLN A 81 9.42 -8.59 11.64
N GLN A 82 8.88 -7.61 12.38
CA GLN A 82 7.71 -6.85 11.93
C GLN A 82 7.98 -6.13 10.60
N ILE A 83 9.14 -5.49 10.42
CA ILE A 83 9.50 -4.82 9.16
C ILE A 83 9.49 -5.82 7.99
N VAL A 84 10.10 -7.00 8.17
CA VAL A 84 10.14 -8.05 7.14
C VAL A 84 8.75 -8.59 6.83
N GLN A 85 7.93 -8.84 7.86
CA GLN A 85 6.57 -9.34 7.71
C GLN A 85 5.67 -8.32 7.02
N THR A 86 5.70 -7.04 7.43
CA THR A 86 4.93 -5.97 6.80
C THR A 86 5.24 -5.87 5.31
N TRP A 87 6.52 -5.86 4.92
CA TRP A 87 6.89 -5.78 3.50
C TRP A 87 6.43 -7.03 2.71
N SER A 88 6.60 -8.21 3.29
CA SER A 88 6.21 -9.47 2.66
C SER A 88 4.70 -9.54 2.44
N VAL A 89 3.90 -9.14 3.44
CA VAL A 89 2.44 -9.08 3.33
C VAL A 89 2.03 -7.99 2.34
N PHE A 90 2.55 -6.77 2.46
CA PHE A 90 2.23 -5.68 1.53
C PHE A 90 2.46 -6.07 0.07
N THR A 91 3.64 -6.62 -0.25
CA THR A 91 3.96 -7.00 -1.63
C THR A 91 3.09 -8.14 -2.15
N ARG A 92 2.75 -9.12 -1.30
CA ARG A 92 1.83 -10.20 -1.66
C ARG A 92 0.43 -9.66 -1.93
N GLU A 93 -0.16 -8.94 -1.00
CA GLU A 93 -1.53 -8.41 -1.12
C GLU A 93 -1.65 -7.42 -2.28
N PHE A 94 -0.67 -6.53 -2.45
CA PHE A 94 -0.65 -5.57 -3.55
C PHE A 94 -0.64 -6.27 -4.92
N ARG A 95 0.21 -7.30 -5.09
CA ARG A 95 0.27 -8.10 -6.34
C ARG A 95 -1.03 -8.87 -6.58
N GLN A 96 -1.61 -9.46 -5.54
CA GLN A 96 -2.88 -10.15 -5.66
C GLN A 96 -4.00 -9.21 -6.12
N LEU A 97 -4.09 -8.01 -5.54
CA LEU A 97 -5.05 -6.99 -5.94
C LEU A 97 -4.83 -6.53 -7.39
N TRP A 98 -3.56 -6.35 -7.79
CA TRP A 98 -3.18 -6.01 -9.15
C TRP A 98 -3.66 -7.06 -10.16
N ASP A 99 -3.35 -8.33 -9.92
CA ASP A 99 -3.72 -9.44 -10.80
C ASP A 99 -5.25 -9.61 -10.88
N ASN A 100 -5.94 -9.50 -9.75
CA ASN A 100 -7.40 -9.63 -9.69
C ASN A 100 -8.11 -8.50 -10.45
N LYS A 101 -7.65 -7.26 -10.33
CA LYS A 101 -8.17 -6.15 -11.12
C LYS A 101 -7.91 -6.35 -12.61
N HIS A 102 -6.70 -6.79 -12.98
CA HIS A 102 -6.38 -7.02 -14.39
C HIS A 102 -7.26 -8.10 -15.03
N ARG A 103 -7.57 -9.18 -14.29
CA ARG A 103 -8.50 -10.24 -14.74
C ARG A 103 -9.94 -9.73 -14.88
N ALA A 104 -10.42 -8.96 -13.90
CA ALA A 104 -11.77 -8.39 -13.93
C ALA A 104 -11.98 -7.42 -15.10
N THR A 105 -10.96 -6.67 -15.50
CA THR A 105 -11.01 -5.78 -16.68
C THR A 105 -11.04 -6.58 -17.98
N ARG A 106 -10.26 -7.67 -18.12
CA ARG A 106 -10.33 -8.56 -19.30
C ARG A 106 -11.67 -9.28 -19.42
N GLY A 107 -12.30 -9.64 -18.30
CA GLY A 107 -13.64 -10.25 -18.29
C GLY A 107 -14.75 -9.29 -18.76
N ARG A 108 -14.63 -7.99 -18.44
CA ARG A 108 -15.57 -6.95 -18.90
C ARG A 108 -15.44 -6.59 -20.37
N GLN A 109 -14.26 -6.73 -20.96
CA GLN A 109 -14.07 -6.51 -22.40
C GLN A 109 -14.77 -7.58 -23.28
N LYS A 110 -15.22 -8.70 -22.70
CA LYS A 110 -15.69 -9.87 -23.47
C LYS A 110 -17.19 -9.96 -23.72
N CYS A 111 -18.03 -9.04 -23.21
CA CYS A 111 -19.48 -9.13 -23.35
C CYS A 111 -20.15 -7.77 -23.65
N ILE A 112 -20.03 -7.29 -24.89
CA ILE A 112 -21.10 -6.50 -25.51
C ILE A 112 -21.32 -7.05 -26.93
N ASN A 113 -21.92 -8.24 -27.03
CA ASN A 113 -22.61 -8.65 -28.24
C ASN A 113 -24.05 -8.14 -28.13
N ARG A 114 -24.29 -6.89 -28.55
CA ARG A 114 -25.67 -6.42 -28.79
C ARG A 114 -26.17 -7.05 -30.09
N THR A 115 -26.80 -8.21 -30.00
CA THR A 115 -27.63 -8.73 -31.09
C THR A 115 -29.00 -8.07 -31.01
N GLY A 116 -29.14 -6.92 -31.67
CA GLY A 116 -30.44 -6.35 -32.04
C GLY A 116 -30.81 -6.79 -33.46
N PRO A 117 -32.08 -7.11 -33.75
CA PRO A 117 -32.49 -7.55 -35.08
C PRO A 117 -32.72 -6.33 -35.94
N LEU A 118 -31.70 -5.83 -36.65
CA LEU A 118 -31.88 -5.02 -37.86
C LEU A 118 -30.53 -4.83 -38.57
N LEU A 119 -30.55 -5.17 -39.86
CA LEU A 119 -29.56 -4.85 -40.89
C LEU A 119 -28.25 -5.66 -40.87
N ARG A 120 -28.29 -6.79 -41.60
CA ARG A 120 -27.10 -7.36 -42.25
C ARG A 120 -26.57 -6.34 -43.25
N THR A 121 -25.37 -5.82 -43.03
CA THR A 121 -24.26 -5.76 -43.98
C THR A 121 -23.14 -4.88 -43.38
N HIS A 122 -21.89 -5.32 -43.56
CA HIS A 122 -20.64 -4.69 -43.11
C HIS A 122 -20.31 -4.78 -41.60
N ARG A 123 -19.54 -5.81 -41.23
CA ARG A 123 -18.78 -5.85 -39.98
C ARG A 123 -17.59 -4.89 -40.12
N ILE A 124 -17.68 -3.71 -39.51
CA ILE A 124 -16.50 -2.94 -39.13
C ILE A 124 -16.45 -2.98 -37.60
N SER A 125 -15.47 -3.70 -37.07
CA SER A 125 -15.24 -3.77 -35.63
C SER A 125 -14.25 -2.66 -35.25
N PHE A 126 -14.75 -1.56 -34.71
CA PHE A 126 -13.91 -0.55 -34.07
C PHE A 126 -13.78 -0.90 -32.59
N CYS A 127 -12.64 -1.44 -32.19
CA CYS A 127 -12.16 -1.36 -30.81
C CYS A 127 -11.49 0.01 -30.65
N HIS A 128 -12.16 0.99 -30.04
CA HIS A 128 -11.46 2.10 -29.42
C HIS A 128 -11.32 1.80 -27.92
N ALA A 129 -10.08 1.83 -27.45
CA ALA A 129 -9.78 1.92 -26.03
C ALA A 129 -10.28 3.26 -25.52
N ALA A 130 -11.07 3.22 -24.45
CA ALA A 130 -11.25 4.35 -23.55
C ALA A 130 -10.50 4.01 -22.26
#